data_AF-A0A8J6KZX1-F1
#
_entry.id   AF-A0A8J6KZX1-F1
#
_cell.length_a   1.000
_cell.length_b   1.000
_cell.length_c   1.000
_cell.angle_alpha   90.00
_cell.angle_beta   90.00
_cell.angle_gamma   90.00
#
_symmetry.space_group_name_H-M   'P 1'
#
loop_
_entity.id
_entity.type
_entity.pdbx_description
1 polymer ?
#
loop_
_entity_poly.entity_id
_entity_poly.type
_entity_poly.pdbx_seq_one_letter_code
_entity_poly.pdbx_strand_id
1 'polypeptide(L)'
;MKSYKVLPLASVFLSLMLFHQVWAQFPRECTTVEALRSRECCPDLSPSSGPGTDPCGSSSGRGRCESVTADSRPHSPHYPHDGKDDREGWPLKFFNRTCQCICNFSGHNCGTCRPGWRGAACDQKTLLVRRNLLDLSAEERSHFVRALDMAKRTTHPQFVIATRRSEDILGPDGNTPQFENISIYNYFVWTHYYSVKKTFLGVGQESFGDVDFSHEGPAFLTWHRYHLLQLERDMQEMLQEPSFSLPYWNFATGKNVCDICTDDLMGSRSSFDSTLINPNSVFSQWRVVCESFEDYDTLGTLCNSYSDPTGKYDPAVRSLHNLAHLFLNGTGGQTHLSPNDPIFVLLHTFTDAVFDEWLRRYNAGQEFTISEIITIAVVAGLLLVAVIFVGVSCLIRSKSTKNEANQPLLTDHYQRYAEEYEELPNPNQSMV
;
A
#
# COMPACT_ATOMS: atom_id res chain seq x y z
N MET A 1 11.13 54.79 12.47
CA MET A 1 10.35 53.92 11.58
C MET A 1 10.58 52.48 12.01
N LYS A 2 9.51 51.76 12.37
CA LYS A 2 9.56 50.38 12.88
C LYS A 2 9.99 49.44 11.75
N SER A 3 11.03 48.64 11.99
CA SER A 3 11.47 47.57 11.10
C SER A 3 10.63 46.33 11.37
N TYR A 4 9.81 45.92 10.42
CA TYR A 4 9.03 44.68 10.49
C TYR A 4 9.94 43.52 10.10
N LYS A 5 10.30 42.68 11.06
CA LYS A 5 10.87 41.36 10.80
C LYS A 5 9.73 40.46 10.31
N VAL A 6 9.73 40.16 9.02
CA VAL A 6 8.90 39.08 8.46
C VAL A 6 9.57 37.77 8.90
N LEU A 7 8.95 37.06 9.85
CA LEU A 7 9.32 35.68 10.15
C LEU A 7 9.06 34.82 8.90
N PRO A 8 9.98 33.92 8.50
CA PRO A 8 9.68 33.00 7.42
C PRO A 8 8.66 31.97 7.93
N LEU A 9 7.53 31.85 7.23
CA LEU A 9 6.50 30.82 7.45
C LEU A 9 7.01 29.37 7.26
N ALA A 10 8.29 29.18 6.91
CA ALA A 10 8.90 27.88 6.65
C ALA A 10 9.14 27.03 7.90
N SER A 11 9.03 27.59 9.11
CA SER A 11 9.33 26.86 10.36
C SER A 11 8.14 26.13 10.98
N VAL A 12 6.95 26.15 10.35
CA VAL A 12 5.73 25.49 10.89
C VAL A 12 5.39 24.18 10.18
N PHE A 13 6.00 23.86 9.05
CA PHE A 13 5.66 22.66 8.28
C PHE A 13 6.61 21.45 8.45
N LEU A 14 7.60 21.55 9.34
CA LEU A 14 8.65 20.52 9.47
C LEU A 14 8.54 19.66 10.74
N SER A 15 7.33 19.21 11.10
CA SER A 15 7.16 18.31 12.27
C SER A 15 6.13 17.17 12.11
N LEU A 16 5.55 16.95 10.93
CA LEU A 16 4.49 15.94 10.76
C LEU A 16 4.79 14.95 9.62
N MET A 17 5.94 14.30 9.71
CA MET A 17 6.14 12.97 9.09
C MET A 17 6.59 11.99 10.19
N LEU A 18 5.80 11.92 11.25
CA LEU A 18 5.82 10.77 12.14
C LEU A 18 5.16 9.63 11.35
N PHE A 19 5.97 8.70 10.86
CA PHE A 19 5.49 7.39 10.43
C PHE A 19 4.78 6.76 11.62
N HIS A 20 3.45 6.90 11.65
CA HIS A 20 2.62 6.14 12.56
C HIS A 20 2.66 4.71 12.07
N GLN A 21 3.14 3.80 12.91
CA GLN A 21 3.04 2.39 12.59
C GLN A 21 1.57 2.00 12.70
N VAL A 22 1.00 1.62 11.57
CA VAL A 22 -0.35 1.08 11.49
C VAL A 22 -0.22 -0.42 11.67
N TRP A 23 -0.71 -0.91 12.79
CA TRP A 23 -0.77 -2.33 13.09
C TRP A 23 -1.99 -2.89 12.38
N ALA A 24 -1.86 -4.02 11.68
CA ALA A 24 -2.96 -4.60 10.91
C ALA A 24 -3.92 -5.42 11.79
N GLN A 25 -3.49 -5.78 13.01
CA GLN A 25 -4.26 -6.50 14.00
C GLN A 25 -3.71 -6.21 15.41
N PHE A 26 -4.39 -6.66 16.46
CA PHE A 26 -4.13 -6.23 17.82
C PHE A 26 -3.18 -7.17 18.60
N PRO A 27 -2.34 -6.61 19.50
CA PRO A 27 -1.61 -7.39 20.49
C PRO A 27 -2.58 -8.20 21.36
N ARG A 28 -2.21 -9.41 21.76
CA ARG A 28 -3.03 -10.30 22.59
C ARG A 28 -3.48 -9.65 23.91
N GLU A 29 -2.68 -8.75 24.46
CA GLU A 29 -2.97 -7.98 25.67
C GLU A 29 -4.15 -7.01 25.47
N CYS A 30 -4.36 -6.56 24.23
CA CYS A 30 -5.45 -5.66 23.84
C CYS A 30 -6.72 -6.39 23.38
N THR A 31 -6.70 -7.71 23.21
CA THR A 31 -7.86 -8.49 22.75
C THR A 31 -8.69 -9.04 23.90
N THR A 32 -8.74 -8.30 25.00
CA THR A 32 -9.53 -8.61 26.19
C THR A 32 -10.84 -7.83 26.19
N VAL A 33 -11.83 -8.29 26.94
CA VAL A 33 -13.11 -7.56 27.12
C VAL A 33 -12.86 -6.15 27.68
N GLU A 34 -11.95 -6.02 28.63
CA GLU A 34 -11.60 -4.75 29.25
C GLU A 34 -11.01 -3.76 28.25
N ALA A 35 -9.99 -4.17 27.49
CA ALA A 35 -9.33 -3.31 26.49
C ALA A 35 -10.27 -2.90 25.35
N LEU A 36 -11.11 -3.83 24.86
CA LEU A 36 -12.07 -3.54 23.79
C LEU A 36 -13.17 -2.57 24.26
N ARG A 37 -13.62 -2.67 25.52
CA ARG A 37 -14.62 -1.76 26.09
C ARG A 37 -14.03 -0.40 26.43
N SER A 38 -12.80 -0.34 26.95
CA SER A 38 -12.11 0.93 27.20
C SER A 38 -11.69 1.63 25.92
N ARG A 39 -11.59 0.88 24.81
CA ARG A 39 -11.07 1.33 23.50
C ARG A 39 -9.64 1.87 23.60
N GLU A 40 -8.89 1.36 24.58
CA GLU A 40 -7.49 1.69 24.81
C GLU A 40 -6.61 0.44 24.63
N CYS A 41 -5.68 0.51 23.68
CA CYS A 41 -4.65 -0.51 23.49
C CYS A 41 -3.28 0.07 23.84
N CYS A 42 -3.00 0.09 25.16
CA CYS A 42 -1.77 0.63 25.72
C CYS A 42 -1.14 -0.36 26.71
N PRO A 43 -0.68 -1.54 26.24
CA PRO A 43 -0.13 -2.57 27.12
C PRO A 43 1.14 -2.10 27.84
N ASP A 44 1.38 -2.69 29.01
CA ASP A 44 2.58 -2.43 29.79
C ASP A 44 3.84 -2.96 29.08
N LEU A 45 4.97 -2.29 29.33
CA LEU A 45 6.28 -2.82 28.96
C LEU A 45 6.92 -3.64 30.10
N SER A 46 7.06 -3.05 31.29
CA SER A 46 7.61 -3.72 32.47
C SER A 46 6.91 -3.27 33.77
N PRO A 47 5.74 -3.86 34.09
CA PRO A 47 4.90 -3.43 35.20
C PRO A 47 5.46 -3.88 36.56
N SER A 48 6.49 -3.19 37.06
CA SER A 48 7.15 -3.52 38.33
C SER A 48 6.28 -3.29 39.57
N SER A 49 5.25 -2.44 39.48
CA SER A 49 4.37 -2.04 40.59
C SER A 49 2.94 -2.58 40.45
N GLY A 50 2.72 -3.54 39.54
CA GLY A 50 1.41 -4.12 39.20
C GLY A 50 0.91 -3.75 37.80
N PRO A 51 -0.16 -4.39 37.29
CA PRO A 51 -0.70 -4.10 35.96
C PRO A 51 -1.14 -2.63 35.81
N GLY A 52 -0.94 -2.06 34.63
CA GLY A 52 -1.25 -0.67 34.28
C GLY A 52 -0.25 0.35 34.82
N THR A 53 0.90 -0.08 35.37
CA THR A 53 1.89 0.84 35.97
C THR A 53 3.00 1.27 35.01
N ASP A 54 3.11 0.64 33.84
CA ASP A 54 4.09 1.01 32.82
C ASP A 54 3.53 0.98 31.39
N PRO A 55 2.34 1.57 31.14
CA PRO A 55 1.73 1.56 29.82
C PRO A 55 2.67 2.26 28.85
N CYS A 56 2.93 1.62 27.70
CA CYS A 56 3.80 2.14 26.66
C CYS A 56 5.24 2.43 27.11
N GLY A 57 5.72 1.79 28.19
CA GLY A 57 7.04 2.04 28.75
C GLY A 57 7.21 3.46 29.32
N SER A 58 6.12 4.03 29.85
CA SER A 58 6.10 5.40 30.36
C SER A 58 7.04 5.63 31.56
N SER A 59 7.27 4.61 32.40
CA SER A 59 8.21 4.70 33.54
C SER A 59 9.66 4.87 33.10
N SER A 60 10.02 4.32 31.94
CA SER A 60 11.35 4.40 31.34
C SER A 60 11.49 5.52 30.31
N GLY A 61 10.44 6.30 30.07
CA GLY A 61 10.43 7.39 29.09
C GLY A 61 10.40 6.92 27.64
N ARG A 62 9.99 5.67 27.36
CA ARG A 62 9.95 5.11 26.00
C ARG A 62 8.73 5.53 25.19
N GLY A 63 7.62 5.81 25.85
CA GLY A 63 6.38 6.15 25.20
C GLY A 63 5.30 6.57 26.17
N ARG A 64 4.13 6.92 25.62
CA ARG A 64 2.93 7.30 26.36
C ARG A 64 1.69 6.77 25.65
N CYS A 65 0.63 6.55 26.41
CA CYS A 65 -0.67 6.23 25.85
C CYS A 65 -1.37 7.52 25.40
N GLU A 66 -1.59 7.65 24.10
CA GLU A 66 -2.09 8.87 23.47
C GLU A 66 -3.30 8.58 22.57
N SER A 67 -4.05 9.64 22.24
CA SER A 67 -5.19 9.50 21.33
C SER A 67 -4.71 9.18 19.90
N VAL A 68 -5.40 8.25 19.25
CA VAL A 68 -5.12 7.86 17.86
C VAL A 68 -5.42 9.02 16.92
N THR A 69 -4.49 9.29 16.02
CA THR A 69 -4.72 10.17 14.87
C THR A 69 -4.99 9.31 13.64
N ALA A 70 -6.22 9.32 13.13
CA ALA A 70 -6.61 8.66 11.89
C ALA A 70 -6.94 9.70 10.81
N ASP A 71 -6.75 9.35 9.54
CA ASP A 71 -7.12 10.22 8.42
C ASP A 71 -8.64 10.39 8.37
N SER A 72 -9.09 11.64 8.32
CA SER A 72 -10.50 12.03 8.25
C SER A 72 -10.86 12.75 6.95
N ARG A 73 -9.95 12.75 5.97
CA ARG A 73 -10.20 13.37 4.67
C ARG A 73 -11.15 12.47 3.87
N PRO A 74 -11.96 13.06 2.98
CA PRO A 74 -12.87 12.27 2.16
C PRO A 74 -12.08 11.35 1.20
N HIS A 75 -12.59 10.14 0.99
CA HIS A 75 -12.10 9.23 -0.03
C HIS A 75 -12.88 9.37 -1.34
N SER A 76 -12.49 8.59 -2.35
CA SER A 76 -13.20 8.50 -3.63
C SER A 76 -14.67 8.09 -3.42
N PRO A 77 -15.62 8.64 -4.21
CA PRO A 77 -17.03 8.24 -4.16
C PRO A 77 -17.26 6.80 -4.65
N HIS A 78 -16.21 6.10 -5.10
CA HIS A 78 -16.27 4.70 -5.52
C HIS A 78 -16.70 3.77 -4.37
N TYR A 79 -16.40 4.12 -3.12
CA TYR A 79 -16.90 3.42 -1.94
C TYR A 79 -18.15 4.15 -1.38
N PRO A 80 -19.37 3.60 -1.51
CA PRO A 80 -20.60 4.29 -1.11
C PRO A 80 -21.15 3.83 0.26
N HIS A 81 -20.36 3.11 1.06
CA HIS A 81 -20.83 2.37 2.23
C HIS A 81 -20.27 2.86 3.56
N ASP A 82 -19.99 4.17 3.69
CA ASP A 82 -19.51 4.77 4.93
C ASP A 82 -20.31 4.33 6.17
N GLY A 83 -19.58 3.95 7.21
CA GLY A 83 -20.08 3.46 8.49
C GLY A 83 -20.26 1.94 8.55
N LYS A 84 -20.05 1.20 7.46
CA LYS A 84 -20.34 -0.24 7.37
C LYS A 84 -19.12 -1.13 7.56
N ASP A 85 -17.92 -0.64 7.34
CA ASP A 85 -16.70 -1.46 7.41
C ASP A 85 -15.81 -1.04 8.58
N ASP A 86 -15.27 -2.05 9.27
CA ASP A 86 -14.38 -1.89 10.42
C ASP A 86 -13.05 -1.22 10.06
N ARG A 87 -12.68 -1.25 8.77
CA ARG A 87 -11.43 -0.71 8.24
C ARG A 87 -11.48 0.79 7.98
N GLU A 88 -12.67 1.40 8.01
CA GLU A 88 -12.82 2.85 7.85
C GLU A 88 -12.23 3.61 9.04
N GLY A 89 -11.44 4.66 8.75
CA GLY A 89 -10.79 5.46 9.80
C GLY A 89 -9.91 4.61 10.72
N TRP A 90 -9.33 3.52 10.20
CA TRP A 90 -8.56 2.56 10.98
C TRP A 90 -7.52 3.24 11.90
N PRO A 91 -7.39 2.83 13.18
CA PRO A 91 -8.09 1.73 13.88
C PRO A 91 -9.32 2.16 14.72
N LEU A 92 -9.94 3.32 14.44
CA LEU A 92 -10.91 3.97 15.36
C LEU A 92 -12.20 3.19 15.65
N LYS A 93 -12.50 2.13 14.90
CA LYS A 93 -13.62 1.21 15.20
C LYS A 93 -13.35 0.35 16.43
N PHE A 94 -12.09 0.04 16.72
CA PHE A 94 -11.70 -0.77 17.89
C PHE A 94 -11.10 0.10 18.99
N PHE A 95 -10.03 0.85 18.69
CA PHE A 95 -9.27 1.60 19.67
C PHE A 95 -9.13 3.07 19.26
N ASN A 96 -9.32 3.96 20.23
CA ASN A 96 -9.10 5.40 20.05
C ASN A 96 -7.87 5.89 20.83
N ARG A 97 -7.21 5.01 21.60
CA ARG A 97 -5.96 5.29 22.32
C ARG A 97 -4.94 4.17 22.10
N THR A 98 -3.71 4.56 21.78
CA THR A 98 -2.60 3.64 21.47
C THR A 98 -1.26 4.18 21.98
N CYS A 99 -0.26 3.31 22.07
CA CYS A 99 1.09 3.75 22.41
C CYS A 99 1.74 4.62 21.33
N GLN A 100 2.17 5.81 21.74
CA GLN A 100 3.03 6.68 20.95
C GLN A 100 4.46 6.66 21.53
N CYS A 101 5.38 6.07 20.77
CA CYS A 101 6.76 5.90 21.19
C CYS A 101 7.62 7.13 20.89
N ILE A 102 8.54 7.42 21.80
CA ILE A 102 9.42 8.60 21.77
C ILE A 102 10.70 8.26 21.03
N CYS A 103 11.23 9.22 20.26
CA CYS A 103 12.50 9.08 19.53
C CYS A 103 12.52 7.82 18.62
N ASN A 104 13.53 6.96 18.79
CA ASN A 104 13.74 5.74 18.00
C ASN A 104 13.10 4.49 18.62
N PHE A 105 12.35 4.62 19.73
CA PHE A 105 11.55 3.51 20.24
C PHE A 105 10.37 3.23 19.32
N SER A 106 9.91 1.99 19.32
CA SER A 106 8.81 1.47 18.51
C SER A 106 8.21 0.23 19.17
N GLY A 107 7.20 -0.36 18.54
CA GLY A 107 6.48 -1.51 19.08
C GLY A 107 5.18 -1.15 19.77
N HIS A 108 4.32 -2.15 19.98
CA HIS A 108 2.97 -1.98 20.52
C HIS A 108 2.96 -1.46 21.96
N ASN A 109 4.05 -1.68 22.72
CA ASN A 109 4.30 -1.16 24.07
C ASN A 109 5.59 -0.30 24.16
N CYS A 110 6.13 0.14 23.02
CA CYS A 110 7.41 0.87 22.94
C CYS A 110 8.66 0.10 23.42
N GLY A 111 8.57 -1.23 23.53
CA GLY A 111 9.66 -2.10 23.97
C GLY A 111 10.77 -2.36 22.96
N THR A 112 10.56 -2.02 21.68
CA THR A 112 11.49 -2.28 20.58
C THR A 112 11.96 -0.97 19.94
N CYS A 113 12.75 -1.07 18.87
CA CYS A 113 13.33 0.04 18.14
C CYS A 113 12.71 0.17 16.75
N ARG A 114 12.70 1.40 16.23
CA ARG A 114 12.34 1.67 14.84
C ARG A 114 13.24 0.87 13.87
N PRO A 115 12.74 0.54 12.66
CA PRO A 115 13.56 -0.04 11.61
C PRO A 115 14.87 0.74 11.41
N GLY A 116 15.99 0.02 11.35
CA GLY A 116 17.33 0.61 11.24
C GLY A 116 18.01 0.97 12.58
N TRP A 117 17.37 0.70 13.72
CA TRP A 117 17.94 0.94 15.06
C TRP A 117 17.89 -0.30 15.95
N ARG A 118 18.88 -0.44 16.84
CA ARG A 118 19.03 -1.54 17.81
C ARG A 118 19.63 -1.03 19.13
N GLY A 119 19.83 -1.96 20.07
CA GLY A 119 20.35 -1.68 21.40
C GLY A 119 19.24 -1.30 22.38
N ALA A 120 19.52 -1.41 23.68
CA ALA A 120 18.54 -1.12 24.72
C ALA A 120 17.99 0.32 24.62
N ALA A 121 18.80 1.28 24.17
CA ALA A 121 18.42 2.68 24.00
C ALA A 121 18.00 3.06 22.55
N CYS A 122 17.96 2.10 21.62
CA CYS A 122 17.65 2.34 20.21
C CYS A 122 18.55 3.40 19.55
N ASP A 123 19.83 3.37 19.89
CA ASP A 123 20.88 4.31 19.48
C ASP A 123 21.92 3.68 18.53
N GLN A 124 21.88 2.37 18.33
CA GLN A 124 22.79 1.66 17.44
C GLN A 124 22.17 1.53 16.05
N LYS A 125 22.75 2.20 15.05
CA LYS A 125 22.29 2.06 13.66
C LYS A 125 22.61 0.68 13.10
N THR A 126 21.68 0.14 12.34
CA THR A 126 21.86 -1.11 11.60
C THR A 126 21.36 -0.93 10.17
N LEU A 127 22.07 -1.53 9.23
CA LEU A 127 21.67 -1.59 7.83
C LEU A 127 21.66 -3.05 7.41
N LEU A 128 20.51 -3.49 6.94
CA LEU A 128 20.33 -4.83 6.38
C LEU A 128 20.33 -4.73 4.86
N VAL A 129 20.81 -5.78 4.19
CA VAL A 129 20.90 -5.83 2.74
C VAL A 129 20.08 -7.00 2.23
N ARG A 130 18.93 -6.70 1.62
CA ARG A 130 18.15 -7.68 0.88
C ARG A 130 18.88 -8.01 -0.42
N ARG A 131 19.24 -9.28 -0.61
CA ARG A 131 20.03 -9.79 -1.75
C ARG A 131 19.14 -10.60 -2.70
N ASN A 132 19.58 -10.77 -3.94
CA ASN A 132 18.93 -11.69 -4.86
C ASN A 132 19.03 -13.12 -4.31
N LEU A 133 17.91 -13.84 -4.26
CA LEU A 133 17.84 -15.22 -3.78
C LEU A 133 18.82 -16.14 -4.53
N LEU A 134 18.98 -15.93 -5.84
CA LEU A 134 19.87 -16.73 -6.68
C LEU A 134 21.36 -16.43 -6.44
N ASP A 135 21.71 -15.31 -5.79
CA ASP A 135 23.09 -14.95 -5.46
C ASP A 135 23.50 -15.41 -4.04
N LEU A 136 22.59 -15.99 -3.28
CA LEU A 136 22.86 -16.56 -1.96
C LEU A 136 23.62 -17.89 -2.07
N SER A 137 24.43 -18.21 -1.05
CA SER A 137 25.10 -19.52 -0.91
C SER A 137 24.07 -20.65 -0.72
N ALA A 138 24.50 -21.91 -0.90
CA ALA A 138 23.63 -23.05 -0.67
C ALA A 138 23.10 -23.11 0.78
N GLU A 139 23.94 -22.76 1.75
CA GLU A 139 23.59 -22.69 3.17
C GLU A 139 22.61 -21.54 3.45
N GLU A 140 22.85 -20.36 2.87
CA GLU A 140 21.96 -19.19 3.00
C GLU A 140 20.57 -19.48 2.41
N ARG A 141 20.50 -20.15 1.25
CA ARG A 141 19.25 -20.59 0.62
C ARG A 141 18.50 -21.59 1.50
N SER A 142 19.19 -22.63 1.97
CA SER A 142 18.59 -23.63 2.86
C SER A 142 18.13 -23.02 4.19
N HIS A 143 18.88 -22.06 4.73
CA HIS A 143 18.48 -21.29 5.91
C HIS A 143 17.21 -20.49 5.68
N PHE A 144 17.12 -19.77 4.56
CA PHE A 144 15.92 -19.00 4.20
C PHE A 144 14.67 -19.88 4.05
N VAL A 145 14.77 -21.01 3.35
CA VAL A 145 13.65 -21.96 3.19
C VAL A 145 13.20 -22.51 4.54
N ARG A 146 14.14 -22.93 5.40
CA ARG A 146 13.83 -23.41 6.76
C ARG A 146 13.23 -22.31 7.64
N ALA A 147 13.70 -21.08 7.51
CA ALA A 147 13.16 -19.94 8.26
C ALA A 147 11.70 -19.66 7.89
N LEU A 148 11.35 -19.67 6.59
CA LEU A 148 9.95 -19.53 6.16
C LEU A 148 9.07 -20.65 6.73
N ASP A 149 9.52 -21.90 6.65
CA ASP A 149 8.79 -23.04 7.18
C ASP A 149 8.68 -23.03 8.72
N MET A 150 9.68 -22.49 9.42
CA MET A 150 9.61 -22.22 10.85
C MET A 150 8.59 -21.12 11.15
N ALA A 151 8.54 -20.04 10.37
CA ALA A 151 7.56 -18.96 10.52
C ALA A 151 6.12 -19.45 10.28
N LYS A 152 5.92 -20.42 9.37
CA LYS A 152 4.62 -21.04 9.11
C LYS A 152 4.09 -21.86 10.28
N ARG A 153 4.97 -22.41 11.12
CA ARG A 153 4.61 -23.29 12.24
C ARG A 153 4.70 -22.63 13.61
N THR A 154 5.46 -21.54 13.73
CA THR A 154 5.64 -20.82 15.00
C THR A 154 4.48 -19.87 15.22
N THR A 155 3.74 -20.05 16.31
CA THR A 155 2.69 -19.12 16.76
C THR A 155 3.27 -17.72 16.95
N HIS A 156 2.58 -16.71 16.44
CA HIS A 156 2.97 -15.32 16.56
C HIS A 156 2.97 -14.91 18.06
N PRO A 157 4.08 -14.38 18.60
CA PRO A 157 4.18 -14.09 20.03
C PRO A 157 3.27 -12.93 20.44
N GLN A 158 3.16 -11.89 19.59
CA GLN A 158 2.43 -10.65 19.93
C GLN A 158 0.96 -10.64 19.46
N PHE A 159 0.69 -10.95 18.19
CA PHE A 159 -0.67 -10.81 17.63
C PHE A 159 -1.52 -12.07 17.68
N VAL A 160 -2.82 -11.83 17.69
CA VAL A 160 -3.90 -12.80 17.46
C VAL A 160 -4.86 -12.20 16.45
N ILE A 161 -5.59 -13.01 15.68
CA ILE A 161 -6.48 -12.50 14.62
C ILE A 161 -7.94 -12.53 15.04
N ALA A 162 -8.70 -11.50 14.67
CA ALA A 162 -10.15 -11.49 14.83
C ALA A 162 -10.80 -12.46 13.83
N THR A 163 -11.72 -13.30 14.31
CA THR A 163 -12.52 -14.21 13.46
C THR A 163 -13.94 -13.70 13.22
N ARG A 164 -14.29 -12.57 13.84
CA ARG A 164 -15.58 -11.87 13.73
C ARG A 164 -15.34 -10.38 13.56
N ARG A 165 -16.32 -9.69 12.98
CA ARG A 165 -16.35 -8.22 12.83
C ARG A 165 -16.61 -7.54 14.18
N SER A 166 -16.48 -6.22 14.23
CA SER A 166 -16.59 -5.44 15.47
C SER A 166 -17.90 -5.66 16.22
N GLU A 167 -19.02 -5.89 15.51
CA GLU A 167 -20.33 -6.10 16.13
C GLU A 167 -20.38 -7.38 17.00
N ASP A 168 -19.69 -8.43 16.55
CA ASP A 168 -19.70 -9.76 17.18
C ASP A 168 -18.36 -10.09 17.86
N ILE A 169 -17.49 -9.09 18.05
CA ILE A 169 -16.10 -9.30 18.51
C ILE A 169 -16.01 -9.84 19.94
N LEU A 170 -17.03 -9.60 20.77
CA LEU A 170 -17.13 -10.13 22.14
C LEU A 170 -17.97 -11.41 22.23
N GLY A 171 -18.33 -12.00 21.10
CA GLY A 171 -19.08 -13.25 21.03
C GLY A 171 -20.53 -13.13 21.52
N PRO A 172 -21.29 -14.24 21.46
CA PRO A 172 -22.73 -14.25 21.76
C PRO A 172 -23.08 -13.89 23.21
N ASP A 173 -22.17 -14.15 24.15
CA ASP A 173 -22.31 -13.82 25.57
C ASP A 173 -21.88 -12.38 25.91
N GLY A 174 -21.31 -11.66 24.95
CA GLY A 174 -20.75 -10.31 25.13
C GLY A 174 -19.52 -10.27 26.05
N ASN A 175 -18.88 -11.42 26.29
CA ASN A 175 -17.77 -11.57 27.23
C ASN A 175 -16.68 -12.56 26.77
N THR A 176 -16.81 -13.14 25.57
CA THR A 176 -15.81 -14.05 24.98
C THR A 176 -15.21 -13.43 23.71
N PRO A 177 -14.04 -12.78 23.79
CA PRO A 177 -13.38 -12.20 22.63
C PRO A 177 -13.12 -13.23 21.52
N GLN A 178 -13.51 -12.89 20.28
CA GLN A 178 -13.44 -13.77 19.12
C GLN A 178 -12.11 -13.62 18.39
N PHE A 179 -11.04 -14.02 19.07
CA PHE A 179 -9.66 -13.99 18.54
C PHE A 179 -9.00 -15.36 18.59
N GLU A 180 -8.17 -15.65 17.59
CA GLU A 180 -7.39 -16.89 17.52
C GLU A 180 -5.89 -16.62 17.43
N ASN A 181 -5.11 -17.49 18.05
CA ASN A 181 -3.67 -17.54 17.78
C ASN A 181 -3.44 -17.93 16.32
N ILE A 182 -2.38 -17.39 15.73
CA ILE A 182 -2.00 -17.65 14.36
C ILE A 182 -0.49 -17.77 14.26
N SER A 183 0.04 -18.47 13.25
CA SER A 183 1.49 -18.49 13.03
C SER A 183 2.02 -17.18 12.46
N ILE A 184 3.32 -16.94 12.58
CA ILE A 184 3.98 -15.73 12.05
C ILE A 184 3.67 -15.56 10.56
N TYR A 185 3.81 -16.63 9.78
CA TYR A 185 3.54 -16.56 8.34
C TYR A 185 2.04 -16.45 8.04
N ASN A 186 1.17 -17.13 8.78
CA ASN A 186 -0.28 -17.00 8.56
C ASN A 186 -0.81 -15.62 8.96
N TYR A 187 -0.16 -14.94 9.92
CA TYR A 187 -0.46 -13.54 10.23
C TYR A 187 -0.14 -12.62 9.03
N PHE A 188 1.00 -12.84 8.38
CA PHE A 188 1.36 -12.18 7.12
C PHE A 188 0.29 -12.42 6.03
N VAL A 189 -0.22 -13.64 5.89
CA VAL A 189 -1.34 -13.93 4.96
C VAL A 189 -2.63 -13.21 5.38
N TRP A 190 -3.02 -13.30 6.65
CA TRP A 190 -4.29 -12.78 7.15
C TRP A 190 -4.42 -11.27 7.00
N THR A 191 -3.33 -10.54 7.25
CA THR A 191 -3.32 -9.07 7.14
C THR A 191 -3.53 -8.59 5.71
N HIS A 192 -3.00 -9.32 4.72
CA HIS A 192 -3.28 -9.09 3.30
C HIS A 192 -4.73 -9.41 2.97
N TYR A 193 -5.23 -10.60 3.33
CA TYR A 193 -6.64 -10.97 3.19
C TYR A 193 -7.59 -9.90 3.77
N TYR A 194 -7.33 -9.43 4.99
CA TYR A 194 -8.18 -8.44 5.66
C TYR A 194 -8.16 -7.07 4.95
N SER A 195 -7.05 -6.72 4.30
CA SER A 195 -6.98 -5.47 3.50
C SER A 195 -7.80 -5.54 2.21
N VAL A 196 -7.99 -6.74 1.64
CA VAL A 196 -8.65 -6.94 0.33
C VAL A 196 -10.02 -7.60 0.41
N LYS A 197 -10.46 -8.03 1.60
CA LYS A 197 -11.80 -8.64 1.76
C LYS A 197 -12.90 -7.65 1.37
N LYS A 198 -14.04 -8.19 0.94
CA LYS A 198 -15.23 -7.40 0.63
C LYS A 198 -15.82 -6.75 1.88
N THR A 199 -16.58 -5.68 1.70
CA THR A 199 -17.43 -5.12 2.76
C THR A 199 -18.70 -5.95 2.87
N PHE A 200 -18.93 -6.52 4.05
CA PHE A 200 -20.15 -7.29 4.33
C PHE A 200 -21.31 -6.35 4.61
N LEU A 201 -22.41 -6.48 3.87
CA LEU A 201 -23.57 -5.59 3.99
C LEU A 201 -24.71 -6.17 4.84
N GLY A 202 -24.73 -7.48 5.04
CA GLY A 202 -25.76 -8.19 5.81
C GLY A 202 -26.07 -9.56 5.22
N VAL A 203 -26.65 -10.45 6.04
CA VAL A 203 -27.07 -11.77 5.58
C VAL A 203 -28.13 -11.62 4.49
N GLY A 204 -27.93 -12.32 3.36
CA GLY A 204 -28.82 -12.24 2.20
C GLY A 204 -28.59 -11.03 1.29
N GLN A 205 -27.58 -10.20 1.58
CA GLN A 205 -27.11 -9.16 0.68
C GLN A 205 -25.75 -9.54 0.09
N GLU A 206 -25.53 -9.19 -1.17
CA GLU A 206 -24.23 -9.37 -1.81
C GLU A 206 -23.20 -8.44 -1.15
N SER A 207 -22.06 -9.00 -0.74
CA SER A 207 -20.95 -8.22 -0.19
C SER A 207 -20.32 -7.33 -1.25
N PHE A 208 -19.96 -6.10 -0.89
CA PHE A 208 -19.41 -5.11 -1.82
C PHE A 208 -17.91 -5.34 -2.05
N GLY A 209 -17.53 -5.61 -3.31
CA GLY A 209 -16.17 -6.00 -3.69
C GLY A 209 -15.32 -4.90 -4.34
N ASP A 210 -15.90 -3.76 -4.70
CA ASP A 210 -15.20 -2.64 -5.35
C ASP A 210 -14.47 -1.77 -4.30
N VAL A 211 -13.68 -2.43 -3.43
CA VAL A 211 -12.91 -1.82 -2.35
C VAL A 211 -11.64 -2.63 -2.08
N ASP A 212 -10.48 -1.95 -2.07
CA ASP A 212 -9.20 -2.56 -1.73
C ASP A 212 -8.33 -1.53 -0.97
N PHE A 213 -7.88 -1.88 0.24
CA PHE A 213 -7.08 -0.99 1.09
C PHE A 213 -5.57 -1.07 0.82
N SER A 214 -5.12 -2.03 0.01
CA SER A 214 -3.70 -2.31 -0.23
C SER A 214 -3.32 -2.45 -1.71
N HIS A 215 -4.29 -2.42 -2.63
CA HIS A 215 -4.08 -2.43 -4.08
C HIS A 215 -4.88 -1.30 -4.76
N GLU A 216 -4.75 -1.22 -6.09
CA GLU A 216 -5.52 -0.32 -6.97
C GLU A 216 -5.50 1.18 -6.59
N GLY A 217 -4.47 1.57 -5.83
CA GLY A 217 -4.31 2.92 -5.31
C GLY A 217 -2.88 3.24 -4.89
N PRO A 218 -2.62 4.51 -4.49
CA PRO A 218 -1.27 4.97 -4.14
C PRO A 218 -0.68 4.28 -2.91
N ALA A 219 -1.53 3.71 -2.05
CA ALA A 219 -1.10 2.95 -0.87
C ALA A 219 -0.39 1.63 -1.23
N PHE A 220 -0.53 1.12 -2.46
CA PHE A 220 -0.01 -0.19 -2.86
C PHE A 220 1.44 -0.43 -2.46
N LEU A 221 2.34 0.48 -2.81
CA LEU A 221 3.77 0.31 -2.55
C LEU A 221 4.12 0.46 -1.05
N THR A 222 3.44 1.39 -0.36
CA THR A 222 3.73 1.67 1.05
C THR A 222 3.15 0.61 1.99
N TRP A 223 1.96 0.09 1.67
CA TRP A 223 1.32 -1.00 2.40
C TRP A 223 2.19 -2.26 2.32
N HIS A 224 2.58 -2.68 1.11
CA HIS A 224 3.42 -3.87 0.92
C HIS A 224 4.83 -3.71 1.49
N ARG A 225 5.41 -2.49 1.46
CA ARG A 225 6.68 -2.19 2.15
C ARG A 225 6.59 -2.46 3.65
N TYR A 226 5.54 -1.98 4.31
CA TYR A 226 5.36 -2.22 5.75
C TYR A 226 5.04 -3.70 6.03
N HIS A 227 4.23 -4.34 5.18
CA HIS A 227 3.90 -5.76 5.25
C HIS A 227 5.16 -6.66 5.26
N LEU A 228 6.12 -6.39 4.36
CA LEU A 228 7.40 -7.08 4.32
C LEU A 228 8.27 -6.77 5.54
N LEU A 229 8.30 -5.51 5.96
CA LEU A 229 9.11 -5.07 7.10
C LEU A 229 8.65 -5.70 8.42
N GLN A 230 7.34 -5.90 8.57
CA GLN A 230 6.75 -6.63 9.69
C GLN A 230 7.19 -8.10 9.68
N LEU A 231 7.01 -8.81 8.55
CA LEU A 231 7.44 -10.20 8.42
C LEU A 231 8.94 -10.38 8.68
N GLU A 232 9.77 -9.50 8.10
CA GLU A 232 11.22 -9.53 8.31
C GLU A 232 11.58 -9.35 9.79
N ARG A 233 10.89 -8.46 10.50
CA ARG A 233 11.08 -8.24 11.92
C ARG A 233 10.66 -9.45 12.75
N ASP A 234 9.49 -10.03 12.47
CA ASP A 234 8.98 -11.19 13.19
C ASP A 234 9.90 -12.40 13.01
N MET A 235 10.44 -12.59 11.81
CA MET A 235 11.42 -13.64 11.52
C MET A 235 12.78 -13.39 12.19
N GLN A 236 13.26 -12.14 12.26
CA GLN A 236 14.48 -11.80 13.02
C GLN A 236 14.33 -12.16 14.50
N GLU A 237 13.18 -11.86 15.10
CA GLU A 237 12.89 -12.19 16.51
C GLU A 237 12.75 -13.70 16.71
N MET A 238 12.02 -14.39 15.82
CA MET A 238 11.86 -15.84 15.86
C MET A 238 13.20 -16.58 15.77
N LEU A 239 14.10 -16.15 14.89
CA LEU A 239 15.41 -16.76 14.68
C LEU A 239 16.45 -16.30 15.71
N GLN A 240 16.17 -15.23 16.46
CA GLN A 240 17.18 -14.49 17.24
C GLN A 240 18.36 -14.04 16.38
N GLU A 241 18.09 -13.69 15.12
CA GLU A 241 19.07 -13.27 14.13
C GLU A 241 18.75 -11.84 13.67
N PRO A 242 19.31 -10.81 14.35
CA PRO A 242 19.03 -9.43 13.98
C PRO A 242 19.48 -9.09 12.53
N SER A 243 20.46 -9.81 12.01
CA SER A 243 20.95 -9.64 10.64
C SER A 243 20.12 -10.36 9.56
N PHE A 244 19.11 -11.16 9.94
CA PHE A 244 18.25 -11.83 8.96
C PHE A 244 17.56 -10.78 8.07
N SER A 245 17.51 -11.05 6.77
CA SER A 245 16.83 -10.19 5.80
C SER A 245 16.12 -11.03 4.75
N LEU A 246 15.01 -10.51 4.23
CA LEU A 246 14.25 -11.15 3.17
C LEU A 246 14.98 -10.96 1.83
N PRO A 247 15.32 -12.04 1.11
CA PRO A 247 15.86 -11.92 -0.24
C PRO A 247 14.75 -11.50 -1.23
N TYR A 248 15.16 -11.21 -2.47
CA TYR A 248 14.24 -10.90 -3.57
C TYR A 248 14.41 -11.84 -4.75
N TRP A 249 13.35 -11.93 -5.56
CA TRP A 249 13.38 -12.62 -6.84
C TRP A 249 13.26 -11.63 -7.99
N ASN A 250 14.31 -11.54 -8.80
CA ASN A 250 14.24 -10.78 -10.05
C ASN A 250 13.41 -11.56 -11.08
N PHE A 251 12.10 -11.31 -11.11
CA PHE A 251 11.20 -11.89 -12.10
C PHE A 251 11.26 -11.18 -13.47
N ALA A 252 11.91 -10.02 -13.57
CA ALA A 252 12.01 -9.22 -14.79
C ALA A 252 13.10 -9.74 -15.76
N THR A 253 13.12 -11.05 -16.00
CA THR A 253 14.14 -11.72 -16.82
C THR A 253 13.67 -12.08 -18.23
N GLY A 254 12.36 -11.99 -18.51
CA GLY A 254 11.77 -12.42 -19.79
C GLY A 254 11.81 -13.94 -20.01
N LYS A 255 12.10 -14.73 -18.98
CA LYS A 255 12.08 -16.19 -19.02
C LYS A 255 10.64 -16.71 -19.06
N ASN A 256 10.44 -17.86 -19.71
CA ASN A 256 9.17 -18.58 -19.74
C ASN A 256 9.01 -19.61 -18.61
N VAL A 257 9.97 -19.68 -17.68
CA VAL A 257 10.00 -20.64 -16.56
C VAL A 257 10.29 -19.90 -15.25
N CYS A 258 9.75 -20.41 -14.15
CA CYS A 258 10.08 -19.94 -12.80
C CYS A 258 11.49 -20.46 -12.44
N ASP A 259 12.48 -19.58 -12.39
CA ASP A 259 13.88 -19.95 -12.15
C ASP A 259 14.25 -20.14 -10.68
N ILE A 260 13.31 -19.86 -9.77
CA ILE A 260 13.40 -20.16 -8.33
C ILE A 260 12.53 -21.35 -7.88
N CYS A 261 11.76 -21.94 -8.80
CA CYS A 261 10.88 -23.07 -8.52
C CYS A 261 11.65 -24.40 -8.64
N THR A 262 12.58 -24.58 -7.72
CA THR A 262 13.43 -25.78 -7.56
C THR A 262 13.32 -26.28 -6.12
N ASP A 263 13.55 -27.57 -5.88
CA ASP A 263 13.33 -28.19 -4.56
C ASP A 263 14.28 -27.68 -3.47
N ASP A 264 15.43 -27.09 -3.84
CA ASP A 264 16.35 -26.40 -2.92
C ASP A 264 15.90 -24.98 -2.54
N LEU A 265 14.91 -24.44 -3.26
CA LEU A 265 14.34 -23.11 -3.07
C LEU A 265 12.82 -23.22 -2.86
N MET A 266 12.01 -22.70 -3.77
CA MET A 266 10.57 -22.51 -3.58
C MET A 266 9.72 -23.74 -3.93
N GLY A 267 10.37 -24.83 -4.32
CA GLY A 267 9.74 -26.08 -4.74
C GLY A 267 9.54 -26.16 -6.24
N SER A 268 9.89 -27.30 -6.81
CA SER A 268 9.61 -27.60 -8.21
C SER A 268 8.17 -28.07 -8.42
N ARG A 269 7.74 -28.16 -9.68
CA ARG A 269 6.44 -28.74 -10.04
C ARG A 269 6.43 -30.24 -9.74
N SER A 270 5.37 -30.74 -9.12
CA SER A 270 5.18 -32.17 -8.87
C SER A 270 5.05 -32.97 -10.17
N SER A 271 5.66 -34.15 -10.21
CA SER A 271 5.53 -35.11 -11.32
C SER A 271 4.20 -35.87 -11.31
N PHE A 272 3.51 -35.90 -10.16
CA PHE A 272 2.23 -36.60 -9.99
C PHE A 272 1.03 -35.70 -10.29
N ASP A 273 1.15 -34.40 -10.02
CA ASP A 273 0.13 -33.40 -10.32
C ASP A 273 0.79 -32.08 -10.71
N SER A 274 0.52 -31.62 -11.94
CA SER A 274 1.11 -30.41 -12.48
C SER A 274 0.70 -29.12 -11.74
N THR A 275 -0.34 -29.14 -10.91
CA THR A 275 -0.80 -27.99 -10.13
C THR A 275 -0.24 -27.96 -8.71
N LEU A 276 0.50 -28.99 -8.28
CA LEU A 276 1.06 -29.08 -6.93
C LEU A 276 2.58 -28.89 -6.92
N ILE A 277 3.08 -28.51 -5.74
CA ILE A 277 4.51 -28.47 -5.44
C ILE A 277 5.02 -29.91 -5.23
N ASN A 278 6.24 -30.17 -5.71
CA ASN A 278 6.91 -31.45 -5.57
C ASN A 278 7.04 -31.84 -4.07
N PRO A 279 6.66 -33.07 -3.66
CA PRO A 279 6.74 -33.54 -2.28
C PRO A 279 8.12 -33.43 -1.62
N ASN A 280 9.20 -33.32 -2.41
CA ASN A 280 10.55 -33.10 -1.90
C ASN A 280 10.76 -31.70 -1.29
N SER A 281 9.94 -30.72 -1.67
CA SER A 281 9.95 -29.40 -1.05
C SER A 281 9.04 -29.35 0.17
N VAL A 282 9.49 -28.67 1.21
CA VAL A 282 8.70 -28.47 2.44
C VAL A 282 7.40 -27.70 2.18
N PHE A 283 7.37 -26.85 1.16
CA PHE A 283 6.20 -26.05 0.80
C PHE A 283 5.03 -26.89 0.27
N SER A 284 5.27 -28.13 -0.18
CA SER A 284 4.19 -29.08 -0.52
C SER A 284 3.32 -29.49 0.69
N GLN A 285 3.87 -29.35 1.89
CA GLN A 285 3.20 -29.68 3.16
C GLN A 285 2.36 -28.52 3.68
N TRP A 286 2.56 -27.32 3.15
CA TRP A 286 1.82 -26.14 3.59
C TRP A 286 0.34 -26.30 3.28
N ARG A 287 -0.47 -25.75 4.18
CA ARG A 287 -1.92 -25.61 4.01
C ARG A 287 -2.26 -24.13 4.02
N VAL A 288 -3.27 -23.78 3.24
CA VAL A 288 -3.67 -22.40 3.01
C VAL A 288 -4.65 -21.95 4.09
N VAL A 289 -4.63 -20.66 4.41
CA VAL A 289 -5.68 -20.01 5.20
C VAL A 289 -6.46 -19.04 4.32
N CYS A 290 -7.67 -18.70 4.75
CA CYS A 290 -8.56 -17.73 4.10
C CYS A 290 -9.18 -18.17 2.76
N GLU A 291 -9.27 -19.47 2.50
CA GLU A 291 -9.85 -20.04 1.27
C GLU A 291 -11.40 -20.01 1.27
N SER A 292 -12.04 -20.02 2.43
CA SER A 292 -13.51 -20.12 2.56
C SER A 292 -14.23 -18.77 2.36
N PHE A 293 -13.95 -18.05 1.26
CA PHE A 293 -14.50 -16.71 1.01
C PHE A 293 -16.03 -16.67 0.93
N GLU A 294 -16.68 -17.74 0.44
CA GLU A 294 -18.14 -17.85 0.42
C GLU A 294 -18.73 -17.73 1.83
N ASP A 295 -18.14 -18.38 2.83
CA ASP A 295 -18.59 -18.28 4.22
C ASP A 295 -18.39 -16.86 4.75
N TYR A 296 -17.25 -16.23 4.46
CA TYR A 296 -16.93 -14.89 4.96
C TYR A 296 -17.89 -13.83 4.37
N ASP A 297 -18.14 -13.91 3.06
CA ASP A 297 -18.96 -12.96 2.32
C ASP A 297 -20.46 -13.14 2.56
N THR A 298 -20.92 -14.32 3.01
CA THR A 298 -22.35 -14.62 3.24
C THR A 298 -22.75 -14.60 4.72
N LEU A 299 -21.86 -15.04 5.62
CA LEU A 299 -22.10 -15.09 7.06
C LEU A 299 -21.53 -13.88 7.80
N GLY A 300 -20.70 -13.07 7.14
CA GLY A 300 -20.04 -11.91 7.75
C GLY A 300 -18.99 -12.30 8.80
N THR A 301 -18.45 -13.52 8.72
CA THR A 301 -17.30 -13.95 9.51
C THR A 301 -16.00 -13.46 8.87
N LEU A 302 -14.87 -13.59 9.59
CA LEU A 302 -13.54 -13.33 9.05
C LEU A 302 -12.76 -14.65 8.94
N CYS A 303 -11.77 -14.67 8.05
CA CYS A 303 -10.78 -15.74 7.99
C CYS A 303 -10.25 -16.06 9.40
N ASN A 304 -10.24 -17.34 9.73
CA ASN A 304 -9.74 -17.88 10.99
C ASN A 304 -8.35 -18.52 10.81
N SER A 305 -7.81 -19.12 11.87
CA SER A 305 -6.51 -19.79 11.81
C SER A 305 -6.57 -21.19 11.20
N TYR A 306 -7.78 -21.70 10.92
CA TYR A 306 -7.98 -23.02 10.35
C TYR A 306 -7.53 -23.06 8.89
N SER A 307 -6.71 -24.06 8.57
CA SER A 307 -6.24 -24.28 7.21
C SER A 307 -7.09 -25.36 6.54
N ASP A 308 -7.75 -25.02 5.44
CA ASP A 308 -8.59 -25.96 4.70
C ASP A 308 -7.71 -27.03 4.01
N PRO A 309 -8.10 -28.32 4.05
CA PRO A 309 -7.40 -29.38 3.34
C PRO A 309 -7.60 -29.42 1.82
N THR A 310 -8.51 -28.65 1.23
CA THR A 310 -8.96 -28.85 -0.16
C THR A 310 -8.21 -28.04 -1.24
N GLY A 311 -7.64 -26.87 -0.91
CA GLY A 311 -6.60 -26.19 -1.70
C GLY A 311 -6.89 -26.02 -3.21
N LYS A 312 -8.15 -25.80 -3.59
CA LYS A 312 -8.59 -25.89 -4.98
C LYS A 312 -8.70 -24.50 -5.64
N TYR A 313 -7.88 -24.31 -6.67
CA TYR A 313 -7.65 -23.06 -7.40
C TYR A 313 -8.77 -22.67 -8.41
N ASP A 314 -9.00 -21.37 -8.56
CA ASP A 314 -9.86 -20.68 -9.56
C ASP A 314 -9.01 -19.69 -10.44
N PRO A 315 -9.07 -19.79 -11.79
CA PRO A 315 -8.11 -19.17 -12.73
C PRO A 315 -8.38 -17.74 -13.28
N ALA A 316 -9.29 -16.92 -12.74
CA ALA A 316 -9.61 -15.62 -13.38
C ALA A 316 -9.05 -14.38 -12.64
N VAL A 317 -8.08 -13.64 -13.24
CA VAL A 317 -7.82 -12.15 -13.20
C VAL A 317 -6.38 -11.81 -13.71
N ARG A 318 -6.06 -10.63 -14.29
CA ARG A 318 -4.78 -10.33 -15.05
C ARG A 318 -4.08 -8.96 -14.87
N SER A 319 -2.70 -8.88 -14.91
CA SER A 319 -1.73 -7.79 -15.35
C SER A 319 -0.36 -7.65 -14.58
N LEU A 320 0.78 -7.20 -15.17
CA LEU A 320 2.20 -7.08 -14.67
C LEU A 320 2.63 -7.58 -13.25
N HIS A 321 2.22 -6.96 -12.13
CA HIS A 321 2.40 -7.52 -10.77
C HIS A 321 1.60 -8.83 -10.65
N ASN A 322 0.33 -8.72 -11.00
CA ASN A 322 -0.54 -9.86 -11.26
C ASN A 322 0.11 -10.78 -12.33
N LEU A 323 0.90 -10.35 -13.33
CA LEU A 323 1.54 -11.27 -14.30
C LEU A 323 2.52 -12.22 -13.61
N ALA A 324 3.32 -11.77 -12.64
CA ALA A 324 4.15 -12.68 -11.86
C ALA A 324 3.30 -13.59 -10.96
N HIS A 325 2.26 -13.04 -10.31
CA HIS A 325 1.26 -13.83 -9.56
C HIS A 325 0.50 -14.85 -10.44
N LEU A 326 0.29 -14.55 -11.73
CA LEU A 326 -0.48 -15.35 -12.68
C LEU A 326 0.38 -16.28 -13.50
N PHE A 327 1.64 -15.94 -13.67
CA PHE A 327 2.64 -16.87 -14.15
C PHE A 327 2.72 -18.10 -13.24
N LEU A 328 2.44 -17.91 -11.94
CA LEU A 328 2.28 -19.02 -10.99
C LEU A 328 0.99 -19.83 -11.23
N ASN A 329 -0.03 -19.26 -11.89
CA ASN A 329 -1.29 -19.92 -12.29
C ASN A 329 -1.85 -20.87 -11.20
N GLY A 330 -2.01 -20.33 -9.99
CA GLY A 330 -2.33 -21.06 -8.77
C GLY A 330 -2.68 -20.10 -7.63
N THR A 331 -2.55 -20.54 -6.37
CA THR A 331 -2.84 -19.75 -5.16
C THR A 331 -2.20 -18.36 -5.17
N GLY A 332 -0.98 -18.25 -5.70
CA GLY A 332 -0.26 -16.98 -5.88
C GLY A 332 -0.97 -15.95 -6.77
N GLY A 333 -1.92 -16.37 -7.63
CA GLY A 333 -2.64 -15.54 -8.60
C GLY A 333 -3.92 -14.88 -8.10
N GLN A 334 -4.40 -15.27 -6.91
CA GLN A 334 -5.66 -14.77 -6.35
C GLN A 334 -5.39 -13.76 -5.24
N THR A 335 -5.91 -12.53 -5.36
CA THR A 335 -5.57 -11.44 -4.43
C THR A 335 -5.77 -11.83 -2.97
N HIS A 336 -6.88 -12.49 -2.61
CA HIS A 336 -7.15 -12.86 -1.22
C HIS A 336 -6.30 -14.03 -0.66
N LEU A 337 -5.62 -14.81 -1.52
CA LEU A 337 -4.82 -15.97 -1.13
C LEU A 337 -3.34 -15.86 -1.47
N SER A 338 -2.94 -14.89 -2.29
CA SER A 338 -1.62 -14.83 -2.90
C SER A 338 -0.44 -14.98 -1.93
N PRO A 339 -0.48 -14.44 -0.70
CA PRO A 339 0.63 -14.61 0.24
C PRO A 339 0.72 -16.01 0.85
N ASN A 340 -0.25 -16.92 0.63
CA ASN A 340 -0.10 -18.31 1.04
C ASN A 340 1.03 -19.01 0.26
N ASP A 341 1.33 -18.56 -0.96
CA ASP A 341 2.51 -18.97 -1.73
C ASP A 341 3.72 -18.14 -1.29
N PRO A 342 4.80 -18.75 -0.76
CA PRO A 342 5.97 -18.03 -0.28
C PRO A 342 6.76 -17.29 -1.36
N ILE A 343 6.49 -17.52 -2.64
CA ILE A 343 7.02 -16.69 -3.73
C ILE A 343 6.53 -15.23 -3.60
N PHE A 344 5.36 -14.99 -3.00
CA PHE A 344 4.83 -13.65 -2.72
C PHE A 344 5.86 -12.75 -2.03
N VAL A 345 6.58 -13.29 -1.04
CA VAL A 345 7.59 -12.53 -0.28
C VAL A 345 8.68 -12.03 -1.21
N LEU A 346 9.20 -12.91 -2.08
CA LEU A 346 10.30 -12.61 -2.99
C LEU A 346 9.89 -11.67 -4.13
N LEU A 347 8.65 -11.80 -4.59
CA LEU A 347 8.03 -10.95 -5.59
C LEU A 347 7.86 -9.53 -5.06
N HIS A 348 7.34 -9.38 -3.84
CA HIS A 348 7.12 -8.08 -3.24
C HIS A 348 8.41 -7.42 -2.74
N THR A 349 9.44 -8.15 -2.30
CA THR A 349 10.75 -7.54 -2.00
C THR A 349 11.43 -7.00 -3.26
N PHE A 350 11.26 -7.64 -4.43
CA PHE A 350 11.74 -7.07 -5.69
C PHE A 350 10.91 -5.84 -6.11
N THR A 351 9.59 -5.88 -5.92
CA THR A 351 8.70 -4.72 -6.16
C THR A 351 9.09 -3.54 -5.26
N ASP A 352 9.38 -3.80 -3.99
CA ASP A 352 9.86 -2.81 -3.03
C ASP A 352 11.24 -2.25 -3.42
N ALA A 353 12.14 -3.07 -3.98
CA ALA A 353 13.41 -2.60 -4.50
C ALA A 353 13.24 -1.64 -5.69
N VAL A 354 12.29 -1.91 -6.59
CA VAL A 354 11.93 -0.99 -7.69
C VAL A 354 11.35 0.31 -7.15
N PHE A 355 10.49 0.23 -6.13
CA PHE A 355 9.95 1.41 -5.46
C PHE A 355 11.02 2.23 -4.76
N ASP A 356 11.96 1.59 -4.07
CA ASP A 356 13.06 2.28 -3.38
C ASP A 356 13.99 3.00 -4.36
N GLU A 357 14.29 2.34 -5.49
CA GLU A 357 15.06 2.97 -6.56
C GLU A 357 14.32 4.17 -7.17
N TRP A 358 12.99 4.10 -7.31
CA TRP A 358 12.18 5.24 -7.72
C TRP A 358 12.27 6.40 -6.72
N LEU A 359 12.12 6.13 -5.41
CA LEU A 359 12.25 7.14 -4.36
C LEU A 359 13.62 7.84 -4.42
N ARG A 360 14.69 7.06 -4.61
CA ARG A 360 16.07 7.54 -4.71
C ARG A 360 16.32 8.37 -5.96
N ARG A 361 15.78 7.95 -7.12
CA ARG A 361 15.98 8.66 -8.40
C ARG A 361 15.27 9.99 -8.47
N TYR A 362 14.07 10.06 -7.88
CA TYR A 362 13.19 11.23 -7.99
C TYR A 362 13.17 12.10 -6.74
N ASN A 363 14.12 11.90 -5.81
CA ASN A 363 14.25 12.66 -4.55
C ASN A 363 12.92 12.81 -3.79
N ALA A 364 12.13 11.74 -3.74
CA ALA A 364 10.84 11.74 -3.04
C ALA A 364 11.09 11.90 -1.53
N GLY A 365 11.09 13.15 -1.05
CA GLY A 365 11.42 13.51 0.33
C GLY A 365 12.35 14.72 0.50
N GLN A 366 12.88 15.30 -0.59
CA GLN A 366 13.60 16.58 -0.53
C GLN A 366 12.62 17.73 -0.79
N GLU A 367 12.55 18.72 0.11
CA GLU A 367 11.82 19.96 -0.18
C GLU A 367 12.39 20.57 -1.47
N PHE A 368 11.51 20.92 -2.42
CA PHE A 368 11.92 21.63 -3.63
C PHE A 368 12.75 22.85 -3.21
N THR A 369 13.93 22.98 -3.81
CA THR A 369 14.74 24.17 -3.61
C THR A 369 13.95 25.41 -4.04
N ILE A 370 14.19 26.56 -3.41
CA ILE A 370 13.54 27.83 -3.80
C ILE A 370 13.70 28.08 -5.31
N SER A 371 14.85 27.69 -5.89
CA SER A 371 15.09 27.71 -7.34
C SER A 371 14.15 26.83 -8.15
N GLU A 372 13.84 25.62 -7.70
CA GLU A 372 12.90 24.71 -8.37
C GLU A 372 11.47 25.23 -8.26
N ILE A 373 11.07 25.75 -7.11
CA ILE A 373 9.75 26.38 -6.92
C ILE A 373 9.58 27.59 -7.86
N ILE A 374 10.58 28.46 -7.93
CA ILE A 374 10.58 29.61 -8.86
C ILE A 374 10.52 29.11 -10.30
N THR A 375 11.29 28.08 -10.65
CA THR A 375 11.31 27.53 -12.02
C THR A 375 9.94 26.96 -12.40
N ILE A 376 9.31 26.17 -11.52
CA ILE A 376 7.97 25.62 -11.73
C ILE A 376 6.93 26.74 -11.86
N ALA A 377 6.98 27.77 -11.00
CA ALA A 377 6.07 28.91 -11.06
C ALA A 377 6.23 29.72 -12.36
N VAL A 378 7.46 29.95 -12.81
CA VAL A 378 7.75 30.65 -14.08
C VAL A 378 7.25 29.83 -15.27
N VAL A 379 7.52 28.52 -15.30
CA VAL A 379 7.07 27.63 -16.39
C VAL A 379 5.55 27.56 -16.44
N ALA A 380 4.89 27.40 -15.29
CA ALA A 380 3.43 27.42 -15.20
C ALA A 380 2.84 28.76 -15.66
N GLY A 381 3.47 29.88 -15.27
CA GLY A 381 3.08 31.22 -15.73
C GLY A 381 3.23 31.39 -17.25
N LEU A 382 4.33 30.93 -17.83
CA LEU A 382 4.56 30.97 -19.27
C LEU A 382 3.56 30.11 -20.05
N LEU A 383 3.22 28.92 -19.53
CA LEU A 383 2.19 28.06 -20.12
C LEU A 383 0.80 28.71 -20.05
N LEU A 384 0.45 29.36 -18.94
CA LEU A 384 -0.80 30.10 -18.81
C LEU A 384 -0.88 31.23 -19.83
N VAL A 385 0.20 32.00 -20.00
CA VAL A 385 0.30 33.07 -21.00
C VAL A 385 0.13 32.50 -22.40
N ALA A 386 0.79 31.39 -22.73
CA ALA A 386 0.64 30.73 -24.02
C ALA A 386 -0.83 30.31 -24.29
N VAL A 387 -1.50 29.73 -23.31
CA VAL A 387 -2.92 29.35 -23.41
C VAL A 387 -3.81 30.58 -23.62
N ILE A 388 -3.57 31.68 -22.90
CA ILE A 388 -4.30 32.93 -23.07
C ILE A 388 -4.08 33.50 -24.48
N PHE A 389 -2.83 33.51 -24.98
CA PHE A 389 -2.53 33.99 -26.33
C PHE A 389 -3.22 33.17 -27.41
N VAL A 390 -3.26 31.83 -27.26
CA VAL A 390 -4.01 30.95 -28.17
C VAL A 390 -5.50 31.25 -28.09
N GLY A 391 -6.07 31.39 -26.89
CA GLY A 391 -7.48 31.73 -26.69
C GLY A 391 -7.87 33.07 -27.31
N VAL A 392 -7.06 34.12 -27.07
CA VAL A 392 -7.27 35.46 -27.64
C VAL A 392 -7.13 35.43 -29.17
N SER A 393 -6.13 34.71 -29.71
CA SER A 393 -5.96 34.57 -31.16
C SER A 393 -7.16 33.86 -31.81
N CYS A 394 -7.67 32.80 -31.17
CA CYS A 394 -8.89 32.12 -31.60
C CYS A 394 -10.12 33.04 -31.55
N LEU A 395 -10.26 33.86 -30.51
CA LEU A 395 -11.36 34.82 -30.38
C LEU A 395 -11.28 35.95 -31.43
N ILE A 396 -10.09 36.51 -31.68
CA ILE A 396 -9.88 37.52 -32.72
C ILE A 396 -10.22 36.93 -34.09
N ARG A 397 -9.75 35.71 -34.39
CA ARG A 397 -10.05 35.03 -35.66
C ARG A 397 -11.56 34.75 -35.82
N SER A 398 -12.23 34.33 -34.75
CA SER A 398 -13.70 34.15 -34.75
C SER A 398 -14.47 35.48 -34.91
N LYS A 399 -13.92 36.59 -34.43
CA LYS A 399 -14.55 37.92 -34.57
C LYS A 399 -14.29 38.52 -35.95
N SER A 400 -13.12 38.27 -36.53
CA SER A 400 -12.77 38.63 -37.91
C SER A 400 -13.68 37.94 -38.92
N THR A 401 -13.92 36.63 -38.78
CA THR A 401 -14.84 35.90 -39.65
C THR A 401 -16.29 36.37 -39.50
N LYS A 402 -16.71 36.81 -38.30
CA LYS A 402 -18.03 37.45 -38.10
C LYS A 402 -18.14 38.84 -38.73
N ASN A 403 -17.04 39.60 -38.81
CA ASN A 403 -17.03 40.91 -39.47
C ASN A 403 -17.01 40.78 -41.00
N GLU A 404 -16.31 39.79 -41.57
CA GLU A 404 -16.36 39.47 -43.00
C GLU A 404 -17.76 39.00 -43.44
N ALA A 405 -18.49 38.29 -42.57
CA ALA A 405 -19.87 37.87 -42.84
C ALA A 405 -20.89 39.04 -42.87
N ASN A 406 -20.49 40.25 -42.46
CA ASN A 406 -21.36 41.44 -42.41
C ASN A 406 -21.00 42.52 -43.44
N GLN A 407 -20.12 42.24 -44.41
CA GLN A 407 -19.93 43.14 -45.56
C GLN A 407 -20.99 42.85 -46.65
N PRO A 408 -21.80 43.84 -47.06
CA PRO A 408 -22.77 43.65 -48.13
C PRO A 408 -22.06 43.44 -49.47
N LEU A 409 -22.40 42.34 -50.13
CA LEU A 409 -21.73 41.81 -51.32
C LEU A 409 -22.20 42.40 -52.66
N LEU A 410 -22.93 43.53 -52.69
CA LEU A 410 -23.32 44.25 -53.89
C LEU A 410 -23.71 45.69 -53.55
N THR A 411 -23.02 46.68 -54.12
CA THR A 411 -23.56 48.03 -54.30
C THR A 411 -24.52 47.99 -55.49
N ASP A 412 -25.76 48.44 -55.28
CA ASP A 412 -26.77 48.62 -56.32
C ASP A 412 -26.21 49.55 -57.41
N HIS A 413 -25.82 48.99 -58.55
CA HIS A 413 -26.04 49.50 -59.91
C HIS A 413 -25.32 48.58 -60.92
N TYR A 414 -26.10 47.75 -61.61
CA TYR A 414 -25.65 46.97 -62.77
C TYR A 414 -26.12 47.68 -64.04
N GLN A 415 -25.21 48.05 -64.93
CA GLN A 415 -25.52 48.58 -66.26
C GLN A 415 -24.97 47.63 -67.34
N ARG A 416 -25.83 47.34 -68.30
CA ARG A 416 -25.80 46.24 -69.28
C ARG A 416 -24.89 46.60 -70.46
N TYR A 417 -24.19 45.61 -71.00
CA TYR A 417 -23.43 45.70 -72.25
C TYR A 417 -24.27 46.22 -73.42
N ALA A 418 -23.86 47.35 -73.98
CA ALA A 418 -24.00 47.73 -75.39
C ALA A 418 -23.00 48.86 -75.69
N GLU A 419 -22.25 48.71 -76.79
CA GLU A 419 -21.33 49.72 -77.38
C GLU A 419 -20.05 49.94 -76.52
N GLU A 420 -18.81 49.68 -76.94
CA GLU A 420 -18.13 49.86 -78.22
C GLU A 420 -17.01 48.82 -78.37
N TYR A 421 -16.97 48.19 -79.55
CA TYR A 421 -15.71 47.82 -80.20
C TYR A 421 -15.02 49.11 -80.64
N GLU A 422 -13.69 49.08 -80.81
CA GLU A 422 -12.78 50.21 -81.13
C GLU A 422 -12.28 50.89 -79.85
N GLU A 423 -11.01 50.93 -79.46
CA GLU A 423 -9.72 50.80 -80.15
C GLU A 423 -8.67 50.27 -79.13
N LEU A 424 -7.78 49.38 -79.58
CA LEU A 424 -6.44 49.20 -78.97
C LEU A 424 -5.60 50.45 -79.35
N PRO A 425 -4.57 50.95 -78.60
CA PRO A 425 -3.45 50.12 -78.12
C PRO A 425 -2.62 50.60 -76.88
N ASN A 426 -2.12 49.60 -76.13
CA ASN A 426 -0.71 49.45 -75.69
C ASN A 426 -0.06 50.52 -74.75
N PRO A 427 1.21 50.35 -74.29
CA PRO A 427 1.57 49.99 -72.92
C PRO A 427 2.47 51.05 -72.24
N ASN A 428 2.90 50.78 -71.00
CA ASN A 428 3.92 51.47 -70.18
C ASN A 428 3.39 52.39 -69.06
N GLN A 429 3.64 51.97 -67.82
CA GLN A 429 4.39 52.68 -66.75
C GLN A 429 4.02 52.04 -65.41
N SER A 430 4.94 51.35 -64.73
CA SER A 430 5.96 51.91 -63.82
C SER A 430 5.38 52.54 -62.55
N MET A 431 5.48 51.78 -61.47
CA MET A 431 5.99 52.15 -60.14
C MET A 431 5.73 53.58 -59.65
N VAL A 432 4.89 53.70 -58.61
CA VAL A 432 5.28 54.20 -57.27
C VAL A 432 4.57 53.35 -56.22
#